data_AF-A0A2V9YU17-F1
#
_entry.id   AF-A0A2V9YU17-F1
#
_cell.length_a   1.000
_cell.length_b   1.000
_cell.length_c   1.000
_cell.angle_alpha   90.00
_cell.angle_beta   90.00
_cell.angle_gamma   90.00
#
_symmetry.space_group_name_H-M   'P 1'
#
loop_
_entity.id
_entity.type
_entity.pdbx_description
1 polymer ?
#
loop_
_entity_poly.entity_id
_entity_poly.type
_entity_poly.pdbx_seq_one_letter_code
_entity_poly.pdbx_strand_id
1 'polypeptide(L)'
;MEIRELHPGGEHKRVVEAIDEAAGYHGIVAIHSTKLGPAVGGTRVWPYKSFDEALTDALRLSRGMTYKAALAGLPFGGGKSVIIAESRKMDRESVFRAHGRF
;
A
#
# COMPACT_ATOMS: atom_id res chain seq x y z
N MET A 1 -11.89 9.59 -8.10
CA MET A 1 -10.78 9.12 -7.26
C MET A 1 -10.34 10.23 -6.33
N GLU A 2 -10.46 10.00 -5.04
CA GLU A 2 -10.00 10.88 -3.96
C GLU A 2 -8.70 10.32 -3.39
N ILE A 3 -7.71 11.18 -3.17
CA ILE A 3 -6.38 10.80 -2.68
C ILE A 3 -6.05 11.66 -1.45
N ARG A 4 -5.66 11.00 -0.36
CA ARG A 4 -5.32 11.65 0.92
C ARG A 4 -3.98 11.17 1.44
N GLU A 5 -3.10 12.10 1.78
CA GLU A 5 -1.86 11.79 2.48
C GLU A 5 -2.13 11.61 3.98
N LEU A 6 -1.64 10.51 4.55
CA LEU A 6 -1.81 10.13 5.95
C LEU A 6 -0.52 10.43 6.72
N HIS A 7 -0.69 10.80 7.99
CA HIS A 7 0.41 11.10 8.90
C HIS A 7 0.31 10.23 10.17
N PRO A 8 0.51 8.90 10.07
CA PRO A 8 0.35 7.98 11.21
C PRO A 8 1.44 8.09 12.28
N GLY A 9 2.38 9.03 12.13
CA GLY A 9 3.62 9.10 12.91
C GLY A 9 4.65 8.05 12.49
N GLY A 10 5.91 8.24 12.90
CA GLY A 10 7.00 7.31 12.63
C GLY A 10 7.91 7.69 11.44
N GLU A 11 8.69 6.71 10.97
CA GLU A 11 9.80 6.91 10.01
C GLU A 11 9.40 6.76 8.54
N HIS A 12 8.12 6.52 8.25
CA HIS A 12 7.65 6.32 6.88
C HIS A 12 7.80 7.60 6.06
N LYS A 13 8.48 7.47 4.92
CA LYS A 13 8.66 8.57 3.97
C LYS A 13 7.33 9.14 3.46
N ARG A 14 6.35 8.28 3.17
CA ARG A 14 5.05 8.68 2.64
C ARG A 14 4.00 7.61 2.84
N VAL A 15 2.78 8.00 3.19
CA VAL A 15 1.64 7.08 3.34
C VAL A 15 0.42 7.75 2.71
N VAL A 16 -0.24 7.05 1.78
CA VAL A 16 -1.35 7.62 1.02
C VAL A 16 -2.50 6.63 0.98
N GLU A 17 -3.69 7.15 1.19
CA GLU A 17 -4.95 6.47 0.96
C GLU A 17 -5.57 6.98 -0.33
N ALA A 18 -6.17 6.07 -1.10
CA ALA A 18 -6.96 6.41 -2.27
C ALA A 18 -8.29 5.66 -2.27
N ILE A 19 -9.34 6.38 -2.64
CA ILE A 19 -10.71 5.87 -2.74
C ILE A 19 -11.27 6.21 -4.12
N ASP A 20 -11.84 5.24 -4.81
CA ASP A 20 -12.58 5.43 -6.06
C ASP A 20 -13.90 4.67 -5.95
N GLU A 21 -14.94 5.34 -5.43
CA GLU A 21 -16.25 4.75 -5.15
C GLU A 21 -16.88 4.12 -6.40
N ALA A 22 -16.76 4.78 -7.55
CA ALA A 22 -17.27 4.28 -8.83
C ALA A 22 -16.59 2.97 -9.25
N ALA A 23 -15.34 2.75 -8.83
CA ALA A 23 -14.60 1.53 -9.10
C ALA A 23 -14.70 0.49 -7.96
N GLY A 24 -15.33 0.83 -6.83
CA GLY A 24 -15.30 0.02 -5.61
C GLY A 24 -13.88 -0.14 -5.03
N TYR A 25 -12.99 0.83 -5.25
CA TYR A 25 -11.60 0.78 -4.82
C TYR A 25 -11.36 1.57 -3.53
N HIS A 26 -10.69 0.93 -2.57
CA HIS A 26 -10.14 1.57 -1.38
C HIS A 26 -8.76 0.96 -1.11
N GLY A 27 -7.70 1.76 -1.22
CA GLY A 27 -6.34 1.27 -1.05
C GLY A 27 -5.45 2.20 -0.25
N ILE A 28 -4.41 1.63 0.33
CA ILE A 28 -3.36 2.34 1.06
C ILE A 28 -2.01 1.93 0.47
N VAL A 29 -1.20 2.92 0.09
CA VAL A 29 0.19 2.74 -0.30
C VAL A 29 1.10 3.37 0.75
N ALA A 30 1.93 2.55 1.37
CA ALA A 30 2.93 2.97 2.36
C ALA A 30 4.33 2.82 1.78
N ILE A 31 5.09 3.90 1.76
CA ILE A 31 6.50 3.96 1.41
C ILE A 31 7.28 4.20 2.70
N HIS A 32 7.99 3.17 3.16
CA HIS A 32 8.80 3.29 4.36
C HIS A 32 10.12 4.02 4.05
N SER A 33 10.88 3.56 3.05
CA SER A 33 12.15 4.16 2.66
C SER A 33 12.38 4.06 1.17
N THR A 34 13.09 5.04 0.62
CA THR A 34 13.63 5.03 -0.75
C THR A 34 15.14 5.30 -0.74
N LYS A 35 15.83 5.02 0.37
CA LYS A 35 17.25 5.41 0.56
C LYS A 35 18.19 4.73 -0.45
N LEU A 36 17.92 3.47 -0.79
CA LEU A 36 18.73 2.68 -1.73
C LEU A 36 18.21 2.72 -3.17
N GLY A 37 17.02 3.30 -3.39
CA GLY A 37 16.36 3.33 -4.70
C GLY A 37 14.83 3.39 -4.59
N PRO A 38 14.11 3.19 -5.70
CA PRO A 38 12.64 3.15 -5.70
C PRO A 38 12.10 2.12 -4.72
N ALA A 39 10.97 2.43 -4.07
CA ALA A 39 10.34 1.50 -3.16
C ALA A 39 9.65 0.37 -3.92
N VAL A 40 9.98 -0.88 -3.58
CA VAL A 40 9.32 -2.06 -4.16
C VAL A 40 8.52 -2.79 -3.09
N GLY A 41 7.40 -3.37 -3.51
CA GLY A 41 6.50 -4.12 -2.64
C GLY A 41 5.29 -4.64 -3.39
N GLY A 42 4.78 -5.81 -3.00
CA GLY A 42 3.59 -6.38 -3.64
C GLY A 42 2.31 -5.73 -3.13
N THR A 43 1.25 -5.77 -3.95
CA THR A 43 -0.11 -5.41 -3.56
C THR A 43 -0.80 -6.58 -2.87
N ARG A 44 -1.48 -6.32 -1.76
CA ARG A 44 -2.31 -7.30 -1.04
C ARG A 44 -3.77 -6.89 -1.15
N VAL A 45 -4.66 -7.81 -1.52
CA VAL A 45 -6.11 -7.63 -1.43
C VAL A 45 -6.60 -8.40 -0.19
N TRP A 46 -7.24 -7.74 0.75
CA TRP A 46 -7.70 -8.39 1.98
C TRP A 46 -8.93 -7.69 2.59
N PRO A 47 -9.91 -8.46 3.11
CA PRO A 47 -11.08 -7.90 3.79
C PRO A 47 -10.74 -7.59 5.26
N TYR A 48 -10.04 -6.47 5.50
CA TYR A 48 -9.74 -5.99 6.86
C TYR A 48 -11.02 -5.64 7.62
N LYS A 49 -11.01 -5.80 8.96
CA LYS A 49 -12.19 -5.49 9.79
C LYS A 49 -12.34 -3.98 10.03
N SER A 50 -11.23 -3.24 9.92
CA SER A 50 -11.19 -1.79 10.08
C SER A 50 -10.10 -1.18 9.21
N PHE A 51 -10.19 0.15 9.01
CA PHE A 51 -9.16 0.92 8.35
C PHE A 51 -7.82 0.86 9.10
N ASP A 52 -7.85 0.93 10.43
CA ASP A 52 -6.64 0.89 11.27
C ASP A 52 -5.88 -0.44 11.15
N GLU A 53 -6.58 -1.56 10.99
CA GLU A 53 -5.95 -2.85 10.70
C GLU A 53 -5.23 -2.83 9.35
N ALA A 54 -5.86 -2.26 8.31
CA ALA A 54 -5.28 -2.14 6.98
C ALA A 54 -4.05 -1.22 6.98
N LEU A 55 -4.16 -0.07 7.66
CA LEU A 55 -3.07 0.90 7.81
C LEU A 55 -1.89 0.29 8.55
N THR A 56 -2.14 -0.37 9.69
CA THR A 56 -1.10 -1.05 10.47
C THR A 56 -0.37 -2.10 9.64
N ASP A 57 -1.10 -2.90 8.84
CA ASP A 57 -0.51 -3.92 7.98
C ASP A 57 0.34 -3.30 6.86
N ALA A 58 -0.15 -2.24 6.20
CA ALA A 58 0.59 -1.51 5.17
C ALA A 58 1.92 -0.94 5.72
N LEU A 59 1.89 -0.29 6.89
CA LEU A 59 3.06 0.29 7.54
C LEU A 59 4.08 -0.79 7.93
N ARG A 60 3.62 -1.86 8.60
CA ARG A 60 4.48 -2.95 9.06
C ARG A 60 5.17 -3.67 7.89
N LEU A 61 4.44 -3.95 6.81
CA LEU A 61 4.96 -4.68 5.66
C LEU A 61 5.90 -3.83 4.80
N SER A 62 5.62 -2.54 4.61
CA SER A 62 6.52 -1.63 3.87
C SER A 62 7.87 -1.47 4.58
N ARG A 63 7.85 -1.41 5.92
CA ARG A 63 9.07 -1.46 6.74
C ARG A 63 9.81 -2.78 6.55
N GLY A 64 9.10 -3.91 6.61
CA GLY A 64 9.67 -5.23 6.33
C GLY A 64 10.33 -5.33 4.94
N MET A 65 9.70 -4.76 3.91
CA MET A 65 10.25 -4.72 2.55
C MET A 65 11.55 -3.90 2.47
N THR A 66 11.68 -2.83 3.26
CA THR A 66 12.91 -2.03 3.30
C THR A 66 14.08 -2.88 3.80
N TYR A 67 13.90 -3.57 4.93
CA TYR A 67 14.94 -4.43 5.48
C TYR A 67 15.22 -5.64 4.59
N LYS A 68 14.17 -6.23 4.00
CA LYS A 68 14.34 -7.36 3.07
C LYS A 68 15.18 -6.97 1.85
N ALA A 69 14.90 -5.83 1.23
CA ALA A 69 15.66 -5.35 0.07
C ALA A 69 17.11 -5.03 0.45
N ALA A 70 17.32 -4.33 1.57
CA ALA A 70 18.64 -3.96 2.05
C ALA A 70 19.51 -5.19 2.41
N LEU A 71 18.95 -6.15 3.14
CA LEU A 71 19.65 -7.40 3.51
C LEU A 71 19.95 -8.29 2.30
N ALA A 72 19.12 -8.22 1.26
CA ALA A 72 19.34 -8.92 0.00
C ALA A 72 20.33 -8.20 -0.93
N GLY A 73 20.89 -7.04 -0.53
CA GLY A 73 21.81 -6.26 -1.36
C GLY A 73 21.16 -5.66 -2.61
N LEU A 74 19.84 -5.46 -2.61
CA LEU A 74 19.10 -4.95 -3.76
C LEU A 74 19.06 -3.40 -3.75
N PRO A 75 19.12 -2.74 -4.93
CA PRO A 75 19.08 -1.28 -5.04
C PRO A 75 17.64 -0.73 -4.94
N PHE A 76 16.89 -1.17 -3.93
CA PHE A 76 15.49 -0.80 -3.74
C PHE A 76 15.19 -0.38 -2.30
N GLY A 77 14.24 0.54 -2.18
CA GLY A 77 13.56 0.85 -0.94
C GLY A 77 12.46 -0.16 -0.60
N GLY A 78 11.65 0.15 0.42
CA GLY A 78 10.54 -0.70 0.83
C GLY A 78 9.20 0.01 0.77
N GLY A 79 8.30 -0.57 -0.02
CA GLY A 79 6.91 -0.14 -0.11
C GLY A 79 5.95 -1.27 0.19
N LYS A 80 4.67 -0.93 0.32
CA LYS A 80 3.57 -1.89 0.34
C LYS A 80 2.29 -1.22 -0.12
N SER A 81 1.49 -1.94 -0.90
CA SER A 81 0.11 -1.60 -1.17
C SER A 81 -0.83 -2.61 -0.51
N VAL A 82 -1.92 -2.13 0.07
CA VAL A 82 -3.07 -2.93 0.50
C VAL A 82 -4.35 -2.38 -0.15
N ILE A 83 -5.24 -3.27 -0.58
CA ILE A 83 -6.57 -2.98 -1.10
C ILE A 83 -7.57 -3.62 -0.14
N ILE A 84 -8.46 -2.79 0.41
CA ILE A 84 -9.49 -3.21 1.36
C ILE A 84 -10.68 -3.74 0.56
N ALA A 85 -10.69 -5.05 0.31
CA ALA A 85 -11.74 -5.69 -0.48
C ALA A 85 -11.78 -7.21 -0.25
N GLU A 86 -12.95 -7.81 -0.48
CA GLU A 86 -13.09 -9.25 -0.56
C GLU A 86 -12.77 -9.73 -1.99
N SER A 87 -11.62 -10.39 -2.14
CA SER A 87 -11.03 -10.71 -3.46
C SER A 87 -11.91 -11.54 -4.40
N ARG A 88 -12.88 -12.29 -3.86
CA ARG A 88 -13.83 -13.10 -4.62
C ARG A 88 -15.10 -12.36 -5.03
N LYS A 89 -15.38 -11.19 -4.45
CA LYS A 89 -16.61 -10.43 -4.68
C LYS A 89 -16.39 -9.09 -5.37
N MET A 90 -15.14 -8.60 -5.41
CA MET A 90 -14.82 -7.33 -6.06
C MET A 90 -14.86 -7.44 -7.60
N ASP A 91 -15.22 -6.35 -8.28
CA ASP A 91 -14.93 -6.19 -9.70
C ASP A 91 -13.42 -6.00 -9.88
N ARG A 92 -12.75 -7.10 -10.27
CA ARG A 92 -11.30 -7.14 -10.39
C ARG A 92 -10.78 -6.13 -11.41
N GLU A 93 -11.44 -5.99 -12.56
CA GLU A 93 -10.92 -5.11 -13.61
C GLU A 93 -11.00 -3.66 -13.16
N SER A 94 -12.17 -3.23 -12.67
CA SER A 94 -12.37 -1.85 -12.24
C SER A 94 -11.43 -1.47 -11.08
N VAL A 95 -11.33 -2.35 -10.07
CA VAL A 95 -10.45 -2.15 -8.90
C VAL A 95 -8.98 -2.08 -9.31
N PHE A 96 -8.48 -2.99 -10.16
CA PHE A 96 -7.07 -2.95 -10.56
C PHE A 96 -6.74 -1.83 -11.53
N ARG A 97 -7.68 -1.39 -12.38
CA ARG A 97 -7.51 -0.18 -13.20
C ARG A 97 -7.44 1.07 -12.34
N ALA A 98 -8.29 1.18 -11.31
CA ALA A 98 -8.20 2.27 -10.34
C ALA A 98 -6.86 2.22 -9.59
N HIS A 99 -6.46 1.05 -9.08
CA HIS A 99 -5.18 0.89 -8.38
C HIS A 99 -3.96 1.23 -9.24
N GLY A 100 -3.97 0.93 -10.54
CA GLY A 100 -2.85 1.23 -11.44
C GLY A 100 -2.72 2.70 -11.85
N ARG A 101 -3.78 3.51 -11.71
CA ARG A 101 -3.73 4.97 -11.94
C ARG A 101 -3.19 5.73 -10.74
N PHE A 102 -3.33 5.16 -9.54
CA PHE A 102 -2.90 5.69 -8.25
C PHE A 102 -1.42 5.40 -7.98
#